data_AF-A0A3N4J2F6-F1
#
_entry.id   AF-A0A3N4J2F6-F1
#
_cell.length_a   1.000
_cell.length_b   1.000
_cell.length_c   1.000
_cell.angle_alpha   90.00
_cell.angle_beta   90.00
_cell.angle_gamma   90.00
#
_symmetry.space_group_name_H-M   'P 1'
#
loop_
_entity.id
_entity.type
_entity.pdbx_description
1 polymer ?
#
loop_
_entity_poly.entity_id
_entity_poly.type
_entity_poly.pdbx_seq_one_letter_code
_entity_poly.pdbx_strand_id
1 'polypeptide(L)' 'NTHMSSLCISVEHGFTRLMMLYGYNGFKMSLKIGLSPVVAYFIVSVLFCNIHSCFHGNQTSKKFHCNPPSVHSYLAAT' A
#
# COMPACT_ATOMS: atom_id res chain seq x y z
N ASN A 1 -10.12 23.99 1.81
CA ASN A 1 -9.50 23.06 0.84
C ASN A 1 -8.30 22.27 1.40
N THR A 2 -7.56 22.81 2.37
CA THR A 2 -6.35 22.19 2.95
C THR A 2 -6.56 20.83 3.61
N HIS A 3 -7.70 20.62 4.28
CA HIS A 3 -8.01 19.35 4.95
C HIS A 3 -8.17 18.18 3.97
N MET A 4 -8.94 18.38 2.89
CA MET A 4 -9.14 17.37 1.84
C MET A 4 -7.83 17.02 1.12
N SER A 5 -6.99 18.02 0.83
CA SER A 5 -5.68 17.80 0.21
C SER A 5 -4.75 16.98 1.11
N SER A 6 -4.75 17.21 2.43
CA SER A 6 -3.91 16.46 3.37
C SER A 6 -4.25 14.96 3.43
N LEU A 7 -5.54 14.62 3.29
CA LEU A 7 -6.02 13.23 3.21
C LEU A 7 -5.63 12.58 1.88
N CYS A 8 -5.73 13.30 0.77
CA CYS A 8 -5.31 12.82 -0.55
C CYS A 8 -3.81 12.45 -0.56
N ILE A 9 -2.97 13.33 0.00
CA ILE A 9 -1.51 13.09 0.13
C ILE A 9 -1.22 11.81 0.92
N SER A 10 -2.01 11.51 1.95
CA SER A 10 -1.85 10.27 2.72
C SER A 10 -2.14 9.02 1.88
N VAL A 11 -3.14 9.09 1.01
CA VAL A 11 -3.47 7.99 0.09
C VAL A 11 -2.34 7.82 -0.93
N GLU A 12 -1.84 8.92 -1.49
CA GLU A 12 -0.72 8.91 -2.45
C GLU A 12 0.58 8.34 -1.84
N HIS A 13 0.84 8.58 -0.56
CA HIS A 13 1.94 7.93 0.15
C HIS A 13 1.83 6.40 0.15
N GLY A 14 0.61 5.85 0.29
CA GLY A 14 0.36 4.42 0.20
C GLY A 14 0.67 3.84 -1.19
N PHE A 15 0.19 4.51 -2.25
CA PHE A 15 0.47 4.13 -3.63
C PHE A 15 1.96 4.21 -3.98
N THR A 16 2.61 5.29 -3.56
CA THR A 16 4.05 5.49 -3.77
C THR A 16 4.84 4.37 -3.09
N ARG A 17 4.50 4.03 -1.85
CA ARG A 17 5.17 2.93 -1.13
C ARG A 17 4.99 1.59 -1.83
N LEU A 18 3.78 1.31 -2.32
CA LEU A 18 3.50 0.07 -3.04
C LEU A 18 4.32 -0.03 -4.33
N MET A 19 4.41 1.06 -5.11
CA MET A 19 5.24 1.10 -6.32
C MET A 19 6.74 0.97 -6.02
N MET A 20 7.22 1.55 -4.92
CA MET A 20 8.63 1.45 -4.50
C MET A 20 9.01 0.04 -4.03
N LEU A 21 8.12 -0.62 -3.28
CA LEU A 21 8.37 -1.97 -2.75
C LEU A 21 8.15 -3.07 -3.79
N TYR A 22 7.20 -2.85 -4.70
CA TYR A 22 6.81 -3.80 -5.75
C TYR A 22 6.83 -3.11 -7.12
N GLY A 23 8.02 -2.77 -7.58
CA GLY A 23 8.26 -2.09 -8.87
C GLY A 23 7.65 -2.81 -10.08
N TYR A 24 7.39 -4.12 -9.97
CA TYR A 24 6.63 -4.87 -10.96
C TYR A 24 5.24 -4.25 -11.22
N ASN A 25 4.53 -3.76 -10.20
CA ASN A 25 3.22 -3.10 -10.38
C ASN A 25 3.30 -1.79 -11.20
N GLY A 26 4.48 -1.19 -11.32
CA GLY A 26 4.74 -0.03 -12.18
C GLY A 26 5.13 -0.42 -13.62
N PHE A 27 5.41 -1.69 -13.89
CA PHE A 27 5.96 -2.14 -15.17
C PHE A 27 4.85 -2.38 -16.21
N LYS A 28 4.36 -1.28 -16.80
CA LYS A 28 3.25 -1.27 -17.78
C LYS A 28 3.46 -2.18 -19.00
N MET A 29 4.70 -2.54 -19.32
CA MET A 29 5.00 -3.37 -20.50
C MET A 29 4.69 -4.85 -20.28
N SER A 30 4.74 -5.34 -19.03
CA SER A 30 4.43 -6.75 -18.68
C SER A 30 3.04 -6.93 -18.07
N LEU A 31 2.41 -5.88 -17.56
CA LEU A 31 1.04 -5.93 -17.03
C LEU A 31 0.03 -5.50 -18.09
N LYS A 32 -0.39 -6.47 -18.91
CA LYS A 32 -1.46 -6.29 -19.89
C LYS A 32 -2.79 -6.76 -19.31
N ILE A 33 -3.76 -5.86 -19.21
CA ILE A 33 -5.13 -6.16 -18.80
C ILE A 33 -5.70 -7.22 -19.77
N GLY A 34 -6.19 -8.34 -19.24
CA GLY A 34 -6.72 -9.46 -20.03
C GLY A 34 -5.69 -10.53 -20.45
N LEU A 35 -4.37 -10.27 -20.33
CA LEU A 35 -3.30 -11.23 -20.62
C LEU A 35 -2.48 -11.63 -19.39
N SER A 36 -2.61 -10.86 -18.30
CA SER A 36 -1.93 -11.10 -17.04
C SER A 36 -2.87 -10.82 -15.88
N PRO A 37 -2.74 -11.50 -14.74
CA PRO A 37 -3.60 -11.30 -13.58
C PRO A 37 -3.18 -10.04 -12.78
N VAL A 38 -3.21 -8.89 -13.46
CA VAL A 38 -2.80 -7.56 -12.94
C VAL A 38 -3.45 -7.26 -11.59
N VAL A 39 -4.74 -7.53 -11.48
CA VAL A 39 -5.51 -7.30 -10.25
C VAL A 39 -5.02 -8.20 -9.10
N ALA A 40 -4.72 -9.46 -9.37
CA ALA A 40 -4.23 -10.37 -8.33
C ALA A 40 -2.84 -9.94 -7.83
N TYR A 41 -1.94 -9.56 -8.73
CA TYR A 41 -0.63 -9.03 -8.34
C TYR A 41 -0.74 -7.76 -7.51
N PHE A 42 -1.64 -6.86 -7.88
CA PHE A 42 -1.88 -5.64 -7.12
C PHE A 42 -2.42 -5.95 -5.71
N ILE A 43 -3.44 -6.80 -5.59
CA ILE A 43 -4.01 -7.20 -4.28
C ILE A 43 -2.96 -7.83 -3.38
N VAL A 44 -2.17 -8.77 -3.90
CA VAL A 44 -1.10 -9.43 -3.14
C VAL A 44 -0.03 -8.41 -2.73
N SER A 45 0.33 -7.48 -3.61
CA SER A 45 1.28 -6.41 -3.31
C SER A 45 0.77 -5.46 -2.23
N VAL A 46 -0.52 -5.12 -2.23
CA VAL A 46 -1.16 -4.34 -1.16
C VAL A 46 -1.07 -5.09 0.17
N LEU A 47 -1.42 -6.37 0.19
CA LEU A 47 -1.37 -7.21 1.39
C LEU A 47 0.03 -7.23 2.00
N PHE A 48 1.05 -7.55 1.20
CA PHE A 48 2.42 -7.55 1.70
C PHE A 48 2.93 -6.16 2.10
N CYS A 49 2.52 -5.09 1.40
CA CYS A 49 2.86 -3.72 1.78
C CYS A 49 2.28 -3.34 3.15
N ASN A 50 1.07 -3.80 3.46
CA ASN A 50 0.43 -3.58 4.76
C ASN A 50 1.11 -4.41 5.86
N ILE A 51 1.44 -5.68 5.59
CA ILE A 51 2.23 -6.52 6.50
C ILE A 51 3.59 -5.86 6.80
N HIS A 52 4.30 -5.40 5.77
CA HIS A 52 5.57 -4.69 5.93
C HIS A 52 5.40 -3.40 6.74
N SER A 53 4.27 -2.71 6.59
CA SER A 53 3.91 -1.54 7.40
C SER A 53 3.65 -1.90 8.87
N CYS A 54 3.15 -3.09 9.18
CA CYS A 54 2.98 -3.56 10.55
C CYS A 54 4.31 -3.71 11.28
N PHE A 55 5.36 -4.16 10.58
CA PHE A 55 6.69 -4.35 11.18
C PHE A 55 7.53 -3.06 11.25
N HIS A 56 7.46 -2.21 10.22
CA HIS A 56 8.38 -1.07 10.07
C HIS A 56 7.70 0.30 10.20
N GLY A 57 6.38 0.33 10.38
CA GLY A 57 5.58 1.55 10.27
C GLY A 57 5.52 2.11 8.85
N ASN A 58 4.85 3.24 8.68
CA ASN A 58 4.83 4.04 7.45
C ASN A 58 4.74 5.54 7.74
N GLN A 59 4.97 6.37 6.72
CA GLN A 59 4.84 7.83 6.84
C GLN A 59 3.41 8.25 7.19
N THR A 60 2.40 7.52 6.72
CA THR A 60 0.99 7.76 7.04
C THR A 60 0.72 7.61 8.54
N SER A 61 1.13 6.51 9.15
CA SER A 61 1.07 6.21 10.57
C SER A 61 1.73 7.32 11.40
N LYS A 62 2.92 7.77 10.98
CA LYS A 62 3.61 8.91 11.60
C LYS A 62 2.80 10.20 11.48
N LYS A 63 2.21 10.49 10.31
CA LYS A 63 1.41 11.70 10.05
C LYS A 63 0.12 11.75 10.88
N PHE A 64 -0.52 10.60 11.11
CA PHE A 64 -1.74 10.52 11.92
C PHE A 64 -1.49 10.14 13.39
N HIS A 65 -0.22 10.02 13.81
CA HIS A 65 0.15 9.54 15.14
C HIS A 65 -0.56 8.24 15.54
N CYS A 66 -0.78 7.36 14.55
CA CYS A 66 -1.51 6.12 14.70
C CYS A 66 -0.55 4.95 14.45
N ASN A 67 -0.15 4.25 15.51
CA ASN A 67 0.76 3.12 15.37
C ASN A 67 0.10 2.00 14.57
N PRO A 68 0.86 1.31 13.69
CA PRO A 68 0.29 0.20 12.95
C PRO A 68 -0.10 -0.94 13.91
N PRO A 69 -1.13 -1.72 13.57
CA PRO A 69 -1.50 -2.90 14.36
C PRO A 69 -0.39 -3.96 14.30
N SER A 70 -0.43 -4.91 15.23
CA SER A 70 0.42 -6.10 15.12
C SER A 70 0.08 -6.87 13.84
N VAL A 71 1.06 -7.56 13.26
CA VAL A 71 0.83 -8.36 12.04
C VAL A 71 -0.25 -9.42 12.27
N HIS A 72 -0.32 -9.99 13.49
CA HIS A 72 -1.33 -10.99 13.85
C HIS A 72 -2.73 -10.38 13.86
N SER A 73 -2.89 -9.21 14.49
CA SER A 73 -4.17 -8.49 14.50
C SER A 73 -4.60 -8.07 13.09
N TYR A 74 -3.66 -7.68 12.24
CA TYR A 74 -3.94 -7.31 10.85
C TYR A 74 -4.40 -8.49 10.01
N LEU A 75 -3.69 -9.62 10.07
CA LEU A 75 -4.02 -10.83 9.32
C LEU A 75 -5.30 -11.51 9.80
N ALA A 76 -5.63 -11.42 11.09
CA ALA A 76 -6.89 -11.94 11.63
C ALA A 76 -8.12 -11.13 11.17
N ALA A 77 -7.92 -9.90 10.73
CA ALA A 77 -8.99 -8.99 10.26
C ALA A 77 -9.11 -8.93 8.73
N THR A 78 -8.23 -9.61 8.01
CA THR A 78 -8.23 -9.68 6.53
C THR A 78 -9.04 -10.90 6.09
#